data_AF-A0A967GNE5-F1
#
_entry.id   AF-A0A967GNE5-F1
#
_cell.length_a   1.000
_cell.length_b   1.000
_cell.length_c   1.000
_cell.angle_alpha   90.00
_cell.angle_beta   90.00
_cell.angle_gamma   90.00
#
_symmetry.space_group_name_H-M   'P 1'
#
loop_
_entity.id
_entity.type
_entity.pdbx_description
1 polymer ?
#
loop_
_entity_poly.entity_id
_entity_poly.type
_entity_poly.pdbx_seq_one_letter_code
_entity_poly.pdbx_strand_id
1 'polypeptide(L)'
;AQWANMHRSKAPVADAESREHREHWPSGRTNHYWFDLNRDWLPAQHPESQARLRSYHLWKPNVLTDHHEMGSNSTFFFQPGVPSRRNPRTPERNVELTHLIASYHARAFDAQRRLYYSEEQFDDFYYGKGSTYPDVNGCIGILFEQASSRGHLRESINGEFDFPFTIRNQFTTSLSTLRGAYENRRELLAYQKQFYDGASELAASDPVKGYVFGNDRERARTFHLLDILLRHQIEVHE
;
A
#
# COMPACT_ATOMS: atom_id res chain seq x y z
N ALA A 1 15.34 -4.96 -10.64
CA ALA A 1 15.56 -5.60 -11.96
C ALA A 1 17.04 -5.85 -12.29
N GLN A 2 17.99 -5.00 -11.87
CA GLN A 2 19.41 -5.15 -12.23
C GLN A 2 20.00 -6.51 -11.85
N TRP A 3 19.80 -6.97 -10.61
CA TRP A 3 20.33 -8.24 -10.13
C TRP A 3 19.96 -9.44 -11.00
N ALA A 4 18.65 -9.71 -11.13
CA ALA A 4 18.15 -10.85 -11.89
C ALA A 4 18.63 -10.81 -13.35
N ASN A 5 18.73 -9.62 -13.95
CA ASN A 5 19.23 -9.48 -15.32
C ASN A 5 20.73 -9.77 -15.46
N MET A 6 21.54 -9.42 -14.46
CA MET A 6 22.99 -9.69 -14.47
C MET A 6 23.32 -11.15 -14.19
N HIS A 7 22.49 -11.83 -13.40
CA HIS A 7 22.74 -13.19 -12.94
C HIS A 7 21.88 -14.26 -13.62
N ARG A 8 21.06 -13.88 -14.61
CA ARG A 8 20.30 -14.85 -15.40
C ARG A 8 21.20 -15.78 -16.20
N SER A 9 20.81 -17.04 -16.25
CA SER A 9 21.39 -18.03 -17.14
C SER A 9 20.86 -17.88 -18.57
N LYS A 10 21.55 -18.49 -19.56
CA LYS A 10 21.07 -18.54 -20.95
C LYS A 10 19.77 -19.36 -21.07
N ALA A 11 19.68 -20.46 -20.33
CA ALA A 11 18.45 -21.20 -20.12
C ALA A 11 17.84 -20.76 -18.77
N PRO A 12 16.52 -20.54 -18.67
CA PRO A 12 15.88 -20.26 -17.39
C PRO A 12 16.14 -21.35 -16.36
N VAL A 13 16.35 -20.97 -15.11
CA VAL A 13 16.59 -21.89 -13.99
C VAL A 13 15.52 -21.63 -12.94
N ALA A 14 14.78 -22.68 -12.55
CA ALA A 14 13.72 -22.57 -11.54
C ALA A 14 14.23 -22.74 -10.10
N ASP A 15 15.34 -23.44 -9.92
CA ASP A 15 15.95 -23.82 -8.63
C ASP A 15 16.17 -22.60 -7.75
N ALA A 16 15.57 -22.61 -6.57
CA ALA A 16 15.61 -21.50 -5.63
C ALA A 16 17.02 -21.12 -5.14
N GLU A 17 17.97 -22.05 -5.22
CA GLU A 17 19.36 -21.87 -4.82
C GLU A 17 20.21 -21.16 -5.90
N SER A 18 19.67 -21.00 -7.11
CA SER A 18 20.34 -20.29 -8.20
C SER A 18 20.71 -18.86 -7.81
N ARG A 19 21.88 -18.43 -8.30
CA ARG A 19 22.43 -17.08 -8.11
C ARG A 19 21.45 -15.98 -8.53
N GLU A 20 20.62 -16.24 -9.53
CA GLU A 20 19.60 -15.31 -10.02
C GLU A 20 18.63 -14.88 -8.90
N HIS A 21 18.28 -15.77 -7.98
CA HIS A 21 17.24 -15.52 -6.97
C HIS A 21 17.75 -15.06 -5.61
N ARG A 22 19.07 -15.05 -5.41
CA ARG A 22 19.72 -14.82 -4.11
C ARG A 22 20.53 -13.53 -4.08
N GLU A 23 19.84 -12.39 -4.06
CA GLU A 23 20.46 -11.07 -3.88
C GLU A 23 21.15 -10.96 -2.51
N HIS A 24 22.41 -10.54 -2.50
CA HIS A 24 23.16 -10.27 -1.26
C HIS A 24 22.75 -8.93 -0.65
N TRP A 25 23.14 -8.72 0.60
CA TRP A 25 23.00 -7.41 1.25
C TRP A 25 24.09 -6.43 0.76
N PRO A 26 23.76 -5.15 0.52
CA PRO A 26 22.42 -4.56 0.54
C PRO A 26 21.59 -4.95 -0.69
N SER A 27 20.30 -5.24 -0.46
CA SER A 27 19.37 -5.61 -1.53
C SER A 27 18.64 -4.38 -2.10
N GLY A 28 17.95 -4.55 -3.22
CA GLY A 28 17.15 -3.49 -3.84
C GLY A 28 15.85 -3.12 -3.10
N ARG A 29 15.60 -3.64 -1.89
CA ARG A 29 14.35 -3.41 -1.14
C ARG A 29 14.26 -2.00 -0.58
N THR A 30 15.38 -1.41 -0.17
CA THR A 30 15.43 -0.10 0.51
C THR A 30 15.96 0.98 -0.41
N ASN A 31 15.77 2.26 -0.04
CA ASN A 31 16.32 3.38 -0.80
C ASN A 31 17.83 3.55 -0.57
N HIS A 32 18.40 4.62 -1.12
CA HIS A 32 19.82 4.97 -0.97
C HIS A 32 20.28 5.05 0.49
N TYR A 33 19.39 5.42 1.41
CA TYR A 33 19.66 5.54 2.85
C TYR A 33 19.36 4.25 3.63
N TRP A 34 19.11 3.16 2.92
CA TRP A 34 18.69 1.86 3.45
C TRP A 34 17.39 1.91 4.28
N PHE A 35 16.51 2.86 3.98
CA PHE A 35 15.20 2.96 4.60
C PHE A 35 14.12 2.23 3.78
N ASP A 36 13.15 1.63 4.47
CA ASP A 36 11.95 1.05 3.85
C ASP A 36 10.91 2.14 3.57
N LEU A 37 10.82 2.57 2.31
CA LEU A 37 9.90 3.64 1.90
C LEU A 37 8.42 3.31 2.12
N ASN A 38 8.04 2.04 2.34
CA ASN A 38 6.68 1.66 2.74
C ASN A 38 6.48 1.69 4.28
N ARG A 39 7.35 2.39 5.00
CA ARG A 39 7.15 2.83 6.40
C ARG A 39 7.18 4.35 6.55
N ASP A 40 7.46 5.06 5.46
CA ASP A 40 7.72 6.50 5.46
C ASP A 40 6.51 7.34 5.01
N TRP A 41 5.29 6.78 4.97
CA TRP A 41 4.13 7.59 4.57
C TRP A 41 3.73 8.62 5.62
N LEU A 42 3.85 8.28 6.90
CA LEU A 42 3.50 9.18 8.02
C LEU A 42 4.72 9.99 8.51
N PRO A 43 5.94 9.43 8.63
CA PRO A 43 7.11 10.24 8.93
C PRO A 43 7.51 11.16 7.76
N ALA A 44 7.23 10.73 6.52
CA ALA A 44 7.45 11.50 5.29
C ALA A 44 8.86 12.09 5.16
N GLN A 45 9.90 11.43 5.70
CA GLN A 45 11.24 11.99 5.83
C GLN A 45 11.97 12.02 4.50
N HIS A 46 11.84 10.98 3.69
CA HIS A 46 12.61 10.80 2.46
C HIS A 46 12.02 11.58 1.28
N PRO A 47 12.86 12.05 0.35
CA PRO A 47 12.41 12.85 -0.80
C PRO A 47 11.39 12.12 -1.68
N GLU A 48 11.49 10.80 -1.81
CA GLU A 48 10.53 9.97 -2.52
C GLU A 48 9.14 10.03 -1.88
N SER A 49 9.06 9.93 -0.55
CA SER A 49 7.80 10.02 0.20
C SER A 49 7.22 11.43 0.14
N GLN A 50 8.04 12.46 0.24
CA GLN A 50 7.59 13.84 0.11
C GLN A 50 7.00 14.11 -1.28
N ALA A 51 7.65 13.62 -2.35
CA ALA A 51 7.12 13.72 -3.71
C ALA A 51 5.81 12.95 -3.87
N ARG A 52 5.75 11.73 -3.35
CA ARG A 52 4.54 10.89 -3.34
C ARG A 52 3.38 11.57 -2.62
N LEU A 53 3.61 12.14 -1.44
CA LEU A 53 2.57 12.85 -0.68
C LEU A 53 2.08 14.09 -1.40
N ARG A 54 2.96 14.88 -2.03
CA ARG A 54 2.52 16.02 -2.86
C ARG A 54 1.56 15.57 -3.97
N SER A 55 1.88 14.48 -4.68
CA SER A 55 1.01 13.92 -5.71
C SER A 55 -0.30 13.38 -5.12
N TYR A 56 -0.22 12.66 -3.99
CA TYR A 56 -1.40 12.13 -3.30
C TYR A 56 -2.35 13.25 -2.86
N HIS A 57 -1.84 14.30 -2.22
CA HIS A 57 -2.65 15.42 -1.75
C HIS A 57 -3.16 16.33 -2.88
N LEU A 58 -2.48 16.35 -4.03
CA LEU A 58 -2.96 17.04 -5.24
C LEU A 58 -4.15 16.30 -5.87
N TRP A 59 -4.09 14.97 -5.95
CA TRP A 59 -5.10 14.18 -6.66
C TRP A 59 -6.25 13.70 -5.77
N LYS A 60 -5.96 13.39 -4.49
CA LYS A 60 -6.89 12.79 -3.50
C LYS A 60 -7.74 11.66 -4.11
N PRO A 61 -7.11 10.54 -4.49
CA PRO A 61 -7.83 9.45 -5.15
C PRO A 61 -8.98 8.89 -4.32
N ASN A 62 -9.94 8.25 -4.96
CA ASN A 62 -10.92 7.41 -4.26
C ASN A 62 -10.36 6.02 -3.93
N VAL A 63 -9.43 5.51 -4.73
CA VAL A 63 -8.78 4.21 -4.54
C VAL A 63 -7.28 4.35 -4.82
N LEU A 64 -6.45 3.81 -3.94
CA LEU A 64 -5.00 3.73 -4.11
C LEU A 64 -4.55 2.27 -4.03
N THR A 65 -3.75 1.84 -5.00
CA THR A 65 -3.23 0.47 -5.10
C THR A 65 -1.75 0.42 -4.74
N ASP A 66 -1.40 -0.36 -3.74
CA ASP A 66 -0.03 -0.59 -3.26
C ASP A 66 0.44 -1.99 -3.71
N HIS A 67 1.09 -2.05 -4.88
CA HIS A 67 1.48 -3.30 -5.51
C HIS A 67 2.84 -3.79 -4.99
N HIS A 68 2.82 -4.93 -4.30
CA HIS A 68 3.97 -5.59 -3.69
C HIS A 68 4.15 -7.04 -4.18
N GLU A 69 5.30 -7.60 -3.82
CA GLU A 69 5.61 -9.02 -3.96
C GLU A 69 6.05 -9.61 -2.62
N MET A 70 5.69 -10.87 -2.39
CA MET A 70 5.98 -11.65 -1.19
C MET A 70 6.76 -12.94 -1.51
N GLY A 71 6.87 -13.84 -0.54
CA GLY A 71 7.59 -15.10 -0.70
C GLY A 71 7.07 -15.95 -1.87
N SER A 72 7.97 -16.63 -2.58
CA SER A 72 7.63 -17.44 -3.77
C SER A 72 6.72 -18.62 -3.48
N ASN A 73 6.66 -19.09 -2.23
CA ASN A 73 5.80 -20.21 -1.82
C ASN A 73 4.36 -19.79 -1.49
N SER A 74 4.03 -18.51 -1.60
CA SER A 74 2.67 -18.02 -1.45
C SER A 74 1.92 -18.09 -2.80
N THR A 75 0.70 -17.55 -2.85
CA THR A 75 -0.08 -17.38 -4.08
C THR A 75 -0.22 -15.90 -4.44
N PHE A 76 -1.42 -15.33 -4.34
CA PHE A 76 -1.67 -13.91 -4.55
C PHE A 76 -2.60 -13.40 -3.44
N PHE A 77 -2.25 -12.29 -2.82
CA PHE A 77 -3.08 -11.64 -1.82
C PHE A 77 -3.58 -10.28 -2.31
N PHE A 78 -4.81 -9.97 -1.96
CA PHE A 78 -5.37 -8.62 -2.03
C PHE A 78 -6.10 -8.30 -0.73
N GLN A 79 -6.03 -7.02 -0.32
CA GLN A 79 -6.79 -6.46 0.80
C GLN A 79 -8.30 -6.81 0.67
N PRO A 80 -9.03 -7.08 1.78
CA PRO A 80 -8.68 -6.85 3.18
C PRO A 80 -7.72 -7.87 3.81
N GLY A 81 -6.94 -7.40 4.79
CA GLY A 81 -6.04 -8.19 5.62
C GLY A 81 -6.76 -8.73 6.86
N VAL A 82 -6.00 -9.14 7.88
CA VAL A 82 -6.59 -9.80 9.06
C VAL A 82 -7.60 -8.88 9.77
N PRO A 83 -8.89 -9.26 9.88
CA PRO A 83 -9.94 -8.36 10.41
C PRO A 83 -9.65 -7.80 11.81
N SER A 84 -9.03 -8.61 12.68
CA SER A 84 -8.67 -8.20 14.05
C SER A 84 -7.45 -7.28 14.14
N ARG A 85 -6.75 -7.03 13.02
CA ARG A 85 -5.53 -6.22 12.94
C ARG A 85 -5.74 -4.92 12.16
N ARG A 86 -6.97 -4.42 12.16
CA ARG A 86 -7.33 -3.11 11.60
C ARG A 86 -7.08 -1.99 12.61
N ASN A 87 -6.73 -0.81 12.13
CA ASN A 87 -6.73 0.38 12.98
C ASN A 87 -8.16 0.69 13.47
N PRO A 88 -8.39 0.89 14.78
CA PRO A 88 -9.72 1.21 15.31
C PRO A 88 -10.32 2.52 14.78
N ARG A 89 -9.51 3.40 14.18
CA ARG A 89 -9.94 4.66 13.59
C ARG A 89 -10.32 4.53 12.10
N THR A 90 -10.08 3.39 11.46
CA THR A 90 -10.54 3.16 10.08
C THR A 90 -12.07 3.05 10.10
N PRO A 91 -12.80 3.89 9.34
CA PRO A 91 -14.26 3.82 9.29
C PRO A 91 -14.75 2.46 8.78
N GLU A 92 -15.84 1.92 9.33
CA GLU A 92 -16.40 0.64 8.87
C GLU A 92 -16.76 0.68 7.38
N ARG A 93 -17.28 1.82 6.90
CA ARG A 93 -17.60 2.02 5.49
C ARG A 93 -16.38 1.87 4.57
N ASN A 94 -15.18 2.21 5.03
CA ASN A 94 -13.95 1.97 4.27
C ASN A 94 -13.77 0.45 4.03
N VAL A 95 -13.91 -0.34 5.08
CA VAL A 95 -13.74 -1.81 5.02
C VAL A 95 -14.82 -2.46 4.16
N GLU A 96 -16.07 -2.03 4.27
CA GLU A 96 -17.14 -2.49 3.38
C GLU A 96 -16.80 -2.25 1.90
N LEU A 97 -16.25 -1.07 1.57
CA LEU A 97 -15.84 -0.74 0.21
C LEU A 97 -14.61 -1.53 -0.23
N THR A 98 -13.68 -1.82 0.68
CA THR A 98 -12.54 -2.71 0.43
C THR A 98 -13.03 -4.12 0.09
N HIS A 99 -13.96 -4.70 0.86
CA HIS A 99 -14.58 -6.00 0.53
C HIS A 99 -15.32 -5.97 -0.81
N LEU A 100 -16.05 -4.88 -1.09
CA LEU A 100 -16.74 -4.69 -2.37
C LEU A 100 -15.76 -4.77 -3.55
N ILE A 101 -14.64 -4.05 -3.47
CA ILE A 101 -13.60 -4.07 -4.51
C ILE A 101 -12.90 -5.43 -4.56
N ALA A 102 -12.60 -6.05 -3.42
CA ALA A 102 -12.02 -7.39 -3.33
C ALA A 102 -12.87 -8.44 -4.08
N SER A 103 -14.19 -8.31 -4.07
CA SER A 103 -15.08 -9.20 -4.85
C SER A 103 -14.81 -9.16 -6.37
N TYR A 104 -14.32 -8.04 -6.90
CA TYR A 104 -13.91 -7.93 -8.30
C TYR A 104 -12.58 -8.64 -8.58
N HIS A 105 -11.65 -8.56 -7.64
CA HIS A 105 -10.37 -9.29 -7.72
C HIS A 105 -10.60 -10.80 -7.69
N ALA A 106 -11.42 -11.26 -6.74
CA ALA A 106 -11.85 -12.65 -6.63
C ALA A 106 -12.44 -13.17 -7.95
N ARG A 107 -13.47 -12.50 -8.49
CA ARG A 107 -14.08 -12.89 -9.77
C ARG A 107 -13.07 -12.93 -10.93
N ALA A 108 -12.14 -11.98 -10.98
CA ALA A 108 -11.13 -11.92 -12.03
C ALA A 108 -10.12 -13.07 -11.94
N PHE A 109 -9.74 -13.47 -10.73
CA PHE A 109 -8.85 -14.61 -10.50
C PHE A 109 -9.57 -15.94 -10.71
N ASP A 110 -10.81 -16.08 -10.24
CA ASP A 110 -11.67 -17.26 -10.46
C ASP A 110 -11.87 -17.53 -11.96
N ALA A 111 -12.15 -16.49 -12.74
CA ALA A 111 -12.31 -16.60 -14.20
C ALA A 111 -11.03 -17.12 -14.88
N GLN A 112 -9.86 -16.86 -14.28
CA GLN A 112 -8.57 -17.33 -14.76
C GLN A 112 -8.10 -18.62 -14.05
N ARG A 113 -8.89 -19.16 -13.12
CA ARG A 113 -8.56 -20.33 -12.28
C ARG A 113 -7.24 -20.17 -11.53
N ARG A 114 -7.04 -18.99 -10.93
CA ARG A 114 -5.82 -18.64 -10.20
C ARG A 114 -6.04 -18.71 -8.70
N LEU A 115 -5.08 -19.25 -7.98
CA LEU A 115 -5.10 -19.27 -6.52
C LEU A 115 -4.85 -17.86 -5.97
N TYR A 116 -5.64 -17.47 -4.98
CA TYR A 116 -5.48 -16.24 -4.22
C TYR A 116 -6.01 -16.43 -2.79
N TYR A 117 -5.76 -15.46 -1.93
CA TYR A 117 -6.35 -15.39 -0.59
C TYR A 117 -6.54 -13.94 -0.14
N SER A 118 -7.32 -13.75 0.91
CA SER A 118 -7.66 -12.47 1.55
C SER A 118 -7.92 -12.74 3.02
N GLU A 119 -7.85 -11.73 3.88
CA GLU A 119 -8.21 -11.77 5.33
C GLU A 119 -7.34 -12.67 6.23
N GLU A 120 -6.45 -13.47 5.66
CA GLU A 120 -5.63 -14.44 6.40
C GLU A 120 -4.26 -13.89 6.81
N GLN A 121 -3.80 -12.80 6.18
CA GLN A 121 -2.48 -12.22 6.40
C GLN A 121 -2.50 -10.69 6.28
N PHE A 122 -1.40 -10.08 6.73
CA PHE A 122 -1.15 -8.63 6.74
C PHE A 122 -2.07 -7.85 7.68
N ASP A 123 -1.60 -6.70 8.15
CA ASP A 123 -2.30 -5.83 9.07
C ASP A 123 -2.58 -4.47 8.42
N ASP A 124 -3.68 -3.85 8.86
CA ASP A 124 -4.08 -2.48 8.53
C ASP A 124 -3.97 -1.53 9.72
N PHE A 125 -3.07 -1.83 10.67
CA PHE A 125 -3.04 -1.09 11.92
C PHE A 125 -2.25 0.22 11.79
N TYR A 126 -1.08 0.18 11.17
CA TYR A 126 -0.19 1.34 11.08
C TYR A 126 -0.42 2.15 9.80
N TYR A 127 -0.77 3.42 9.93
CA TYR A 127 -1.01 4.36 8.81
C TYR A 127 0.25 4.90 8.13
N GLY A 128 1.43 4.32 8.37
CA GLY A 128 2.66 4.69 7.65
C GLY A 128 2.95 3.84 6.42
N LYS A 129 1.97 3.07 5.92
CA LYS A 129 2.06 2.22 4.72
C LYS A 129 1.14 2.74 3.62
N GLY A 130 1.42 2.39 2.36
CA GLY A 130 0.64 2.82 1.21
C GLY A 130 -0.75 2.19 1.16
N SER A 131 -0.90 1.01 1.72
CA SER A 131 -2.18 0.33 1.83
C SER A 131 -3.10 0.89 2.92
N THR A 132 -2.62 1.74 3.84
CA THR A 132 -3.39 2.18 5.02
C THR A 132 -3.42 3.70 5.21
N TYR A 133 -2.36 4.43 4.86
CA TYR A 133 -2.36 5.90 4.86
C TYR A 133 -3.55 6.52 4.09
N PRO A 134 -4.01 5.95 2.96
CA PRO A 134 -5.15 6.49 2.24
C PRO A 134 -6.46 6.42 3.05
N ASP A 135 -6.61 5.43 3.94
CA ASP A 135 -7.85 5.20 4.68
C ASP A 135 -8.18 6.32 5.67
N VAL A 136 -7.16 6.97 6.23
CA VAL A 136 -7.32 8.19 7.07
C VAL A 136 -7.45 9.48 6.26
N ASN A 137 -7.54 9.37 4.95
CA ASN A 137 -7.68 10.48 4.03
C ASN A 137 -8.91 10.33 3.11
N GLY A 138 -9.90 9.51 3.50
CA GLY A 138 -11.13 9.31 2.73
C GLY A 138 -10.92 8.57 1.40
N CYS A 139 -9.83 7.82 1.26
CA CYS A 139 -9.51 6.98 0.12
C CYS A 139 -9.51 5.51 0.56
N ILE A 140 -9.75 4.58 -0.36
CA ILE A 140 -9.58 3.15 -0.11
C ILE A 140 -8.15 2.72 -0.47
N GLY A 141 -7.34 2.33 0.51
CA GLY A 141 -6.03 1.74 0.29
C GLY A 141 -6.10 0.22 0.09
N ILE A 142 -5.39 -0.32 -0.90
CA ILE A 142 -5.38 -1.76 -1.20
C ILE A 142 -3.94 -2.25 -1.34
N LEU A 143 -3.51 -3.15 -0.45
CA LEU A 143 -2.30 -3.92 -0.62
C LEU A 143 -2.54 -5.07 -1.60
N PHE A 144 -1.61 -5.27 -2.53
CA PHE A 144 -1.50 -6.48 -3.34
C PHE A 144 -0.17 -7.15 -3.08
N GLU A 145 -0.14 -8.46 -2.84
CA GLU A 145 1.09 -9.22 -2.62
C GLU A 145 1.14 -10.41 -3.57
N GLN A 146 2.03 -10.35 -4.55
CA GLN A 146 2.26 -11.42 -5.52
C GLN A 146 3.38 -12.36 -5.04
N ALA A 147 3.20 -13.67 -5.13
CA ALA A 147 4.32 -14.60 -4.97
C ALA A 147 5.46 -14.26 -5.93
N SER A 148 6.61 -13.87 -5.40
CA SER A 148 7.69 -13.33 -6.23
C SER A 148 8.37 -14.44 -7.02
N SER A 149 8.58 -14.23 -8.32
CA SER A 149 9.44 -15.11 -9.11
C SER A 149 10.93 -14.89 -8.77
N ARG A 150 11.28 -13.71 -8.21
CA ARG A 150 12.66 -13.30 -7.90
C ARG A 150 13.64 -13.59 -9.04
N GLY A 151 13.21 -13.44 -10.28
CA GLY A 151 13.91 -13.94 -11.46
C GLY A 151 12.91 -14.27 -12.57
N HIS A 152 13.36 -14.98 -13.61
CA HIS A 152 12.56 -15.24 -14.81
C HIS A 152 11.71 -16.51 -14.73
N LEU A 153 12.17 -17.52 -13.99
CA LEU A 153 11.46 -18.78 -13.71
C LEU A 153 11.71 -19.16 -12.25
N ARG A 154 10.72 -19.74 -11.57
CA ARG A 154 10.82 -20.03 -10.15
C ARG A 154 10.02 -21.27 -9.78
N GLU A 155 10.63 -22.19 -9.04
CA GLU A 155 9.90 -23.27 -8.39
C GLU A 155 9.27 -22.81 -7.06
N SER A 156 8.15 -23.43 -6.70
CA SER A 156 7.47 -23.22 -5.42
C SER A 156 6.74 -24.48 -4.98
N ILE A 157 6.22 -24.46 -3.75
CA ILE A 157 5.33 -25.52 -3.25
C ILE A 157 4.05 -25.69 -4.10
N ASN A 158 3.69 -24.69 -4.91
CA ASN A 158 2.51 -24.70 -5.79
C ASN A 158 2.87 -25.02 -7.26
N GLY A 159 4.12 -25.41 -7.53
CA GLY A 159 4.65 -25.63 -8.87
C GLY A 159 5.50 -24.47 -9.39
N GLU A 160 6.02 -24.63 -10.61
CA GLU A 160 6.82 -23.61 -11.28
C GLU A 160 5.96 -22.48 -11.86
N PHE A 161 6.49 -21.26 -11.80
CA PHE A 161 5.90 -20.10 -12.45
C PHE A 161 6.97 -19.11 -12.92
N ASP A 162 6.62 -18.31 -13.93
CA ASP A 162 7.54 -17.37 -14.57
C ASP A 162 7.23 -15.91 -14.23
N PHE A 163 8.15 -15.00 -14.56
CA PHE A 163 7.95 -13.57 -14.36
C PHE A 163 6.75 -13.00 -15.16
N PRO A 164 6.49 -13.41 -16.41
CA PRO A 164 5.25 -13.05 -17.10
C PRO A 164 3.97 -13.42 -16.35
N PHE A 165 3.94 -14.55 -15.64
CA PHE A 165 2.81 -14.95 -14.80
C PHE A 165 2.58 -13.95 -13.66
N THR A 166 3.64 -13.55 -12.95
CA THR A 166 3.55 -12.58 -11.84
C THR A 166 3.08 -11.21 -12.32
N ILE A 167 3.57 -10.74 -13.48
CA ILE A 167 3.09 -9.52 -14.13
C ILE A 167 1.60 -9.64 -14.47
N ARG A 168 1.16 -10.78 -15.03
CA ARG A 168 -0.23 -10.96 -15.44
C ARG A 168 -1.20 -10.85 -14.25
N ASN A 169 -0.81 -11.35 -13.08
CA ASN A 169 -1.60 -11.23 -11.85
C ASN A 169 -1.74 -9.77 -11.41
N GLN A 170 -0.64 -9.03 -11.34
CA GLN A 170 -0.69 -7.60 -11.00
C GLN A 170 -1.52 -6.80 -12.01
N PHE A 171 -1.37 -7.10 -13.30
CA PHE A 171 -2.19 -6.48 -14.33
C PHE A 171 -3.69 -6.82 -14.18
N THR A 172 -4.00 -8.07 -13.82
CA THR A 172 -5.38 -8.51 -13.55
C THR A 172 -5.99 -7.74 -12.39
N THR A 173 -5.24 -7.52 -11.30
CA THR A 173 -5.75 -6.72 -10.19
C THR A 173 -5.90 -5.26 -10.56
N SER A 174 -4.95 -4.66 -11.30
CA SER A 174 -5.11 -3.28 -11.78
C SER A 174 -6.40 -3.10 -12.60
N LEU A 175 -6.69 -4.02 -13.54
CA LEU A 175 -7.91 -3.95 -14.34
C LEU A 175 -9.19 -4.18 -13.52
N SER A 176 -9.16 -5.12 -12.59
CA SER A 176 -10.32 -5.38 -11.72
C SER A 176 -10.54 -4.27 -10.69
N THR A 177 -9.50 -3.57 -10.22
CA THR A 177 -9.63 -2.33 -9.43
C THR A 177 -10.32 -1.26 -10.24
N LEU A 178 -9.85 -1.01 -11.48
CA LEU A 178 -10.48 -0.02 -12.36
C LEU A 178 -11.95 -0.34 -12.62
N ARG A 179 -12.28 -1.62 -12.85
CA ARG A 179 -13.66 -2.05 -13.05
C ARG A 179 -14.51 -1.84 -11.80
N GLY A 180 -14.04 -2.31 -10.64
CA GLY A 180 -14.74 -2.17 -9.37
C GLY A 180 -14.96 -0.71 -9.00
N ALA A 181 -13.95 0.13 -9.18
CA ALA A 181 -14.03 1.56 -8.92
C ALA A 181 -15.01 2.27 -9.88
N TYR A 182 -14.98 1.94 -11.18
CA TYR A 182 -15.87 2.55 -12.17
C TYR A 182 -17.34 2.20 -11.95
N GLU A 183 -17.64 0.93 -11.70
CA GLU A 183 -19.01 0.47 -11.45
C GLU A 183 -19.57 1.03 -10.14
N ASN A 184 -18.73 1.16 -9.11
CA ASN A 184 -19.12 1.65 -7.79
C ASN A 184 -18.73 3.11 -7.54
N ARG A 185 -18.47 3.89 -8.61
CA ARG A 185 -17.98 5.27 -8.51
C ARG A 185 -18.86 6.18 -7.65
N ARG A 186 -20.18 5.96 -7.64
CA ARG A 186 -21.11 6.76 -6.85
C ARG A 186 -20.89 6.54 -5.35
N GLU A 187 -20.72 5.29 -4.94
CA GLU A 187 -20.45 4.92 -3.55
C GLU A 187 -19.09 5.45 -3.08
N LEU A 188 -18.06 5.32 -3.93
CA LEU A 188 -16.72 5.80 -3.63
C LEU A 188 -16.65 7.33 -3.50
N LEU A 189 -17.30 8.06 -4.41
CA LEU A 189 -17.40 9.53 -4.35
C LEU A 189 -18.23 9.98 -3.15
N ALA A 190 -19.34 9.30 -2.86
CA ALA A 190 -20.16 9.59 -1.70
C ALA A 190 -19.39 9.37 -0.39
N TYR A 191 -18.65 8.27 -0.27
CA TYR A 191 -17.80 7.99 0.88
C TYR A 191 -16.74 9.07 1.08
N GLN A 192 -15.99 9.43 0.05
CA GLN A 192 -14.97 10.47 0.17
C GLN A 192 -15.58 11.82 0.56
N LYS A 193 -16.73 12.19 -0.02
CA LYS A 193 -17.44 13.42 0.37
C LYS A 193 -17.86 13.40 1.83
N GLN A 194 -18.54 12.33 2.26
CA GLN A 194 -19.01 12.16 3.63
C GLN A 194 -17.86 12.13 4.65
N PHE A 195 -16.72 11.55 4.28
CA PHE A 195 -15.52 11.55 5.12
C PHE A 195 -15.06 12.99 5.44
N TYR A 196 -14.97 13.85 4.44
CA TYR A 196 -14.53 15.24 4.63
C TYR A 196 -15.60 16.10 5.30
N ASP A 197 -16.88 15.95 4.95
CA ASP A 197 -17.98 16.64 5.63
C ASP A 197 -18.00 16.28 7.12
N GLY A 198 -17.93 14.98 7.43
CA GLY A 198 -17.92 14.46 8.79
C GLY A 198 -16.68 14.87 9.59
N ALA A 199 -15.52 15.04 8.94
CA ALA A 199 -14.31 15.53 9.60
C ALA A 199 -14.50 16.94 10.20
N SER A 200 -15.20 17.83 9.49
CA SER A 200 -15.53 19.17 10.01
C SER A 200 -16.50 19.11 11.19
N GLU A 201 -17.49 18.24 11.14
CA GLU A 201 -18.45 18.03 12.24
C GLU A 201 -17.75 17.46 13.49
N LEU A 202 -16.89 16.46 13.31
CA LEU A 202 -16.07 15.88 14.38
C LEU A 202 -15.20 16.95 15.05
N ALA A 203 -14.48 17.76 14.27
CA ALA A 203 -13.67 18.86 14.78
C ALA A 203 -14.50 19.92 15.54
N ALA A 204 -15.71 20.22 15.06
CA ALA A 204 -16.63 21.14 15.74
C ALA A 204 -17.13 20.58 17.07
N SER A 205 -17.32 19.26 17.18
CA SER A 205 -17.78 18.58 18.40
C SER A 205 -16.66 18.28 19.42
N ASP A 206 -15.39 18.20 19.00
CA ASP A 206 -14.29 17.82 19.88
C ASP A 206 -14.04 18.90 20.96
N PRO A 207 -13.96 18.56 22.26
CA PRO A 207 -13.63 19.53 23.30
C PRO A 207 -12.22 20.14 23.12
N VAL A 208 -11.29 19.43 22.46
CA VAL A 208 -9.94 19.90 22.17
C VAL A 208 -9.94 20.59 20.80
N LYS A 209 -9.71 21.92 20.80
CA LYS A 209 -9.71 22.73 19.57
C LYS A 209 -8.34 22.91 18.93
N GLY A 210 -7.28 22.49 19.62
CA GLY A 210 -5.93 22.59 19.13
C GLY A 210 -4.93 22.02 20.13
N TYR A 211 -3.73 21.77 19.63
CA TYR A 211 -2.61 21.29 20.42
C TYR A 211 -1.50 22.32 20.37
N VAL A 212 -0.97 22.68 21.55
CA VAL A 212 0.24 23.50 21.64
C VAL A 212 1.44 22.55 21.65
N PHE A 213 2.41 22.80 20.76
CA PHE A 213 3.64 22.04 20.69
C PHE A 213 4.84 22.96 20.49
N GLY A 214 6.04 22.44 20.72
CA GLY A 214 7.29 23.17 20.60
C GLY A 214 7.88 23.60 21.94
N ASN A 215 9.16 23.96 21.91
CA ASN A 215 9.93 24.38 23.08
C ASN A 215 11.08 25.29 22.65
N ASP A 216 11.25 26.43 23.32
CA ASP A 216 12.31 27.40 23.08
C ASP A 216 13.73 26.81 23.16
N ARG A 217 13.89 25.74 23.95
CA ARG A 217 15.17 25.03 24.13
C ARG A 217 15.45 24.00 23.03
N GLU A 218 14.44 23.59 22.26
CA GLU A 218 14.54 22.53 21.24
C GLU A 218 13.98 22.98 19.88
N ARG A 219 14.46 24.13 19.40
CA ARG A 219 14.00 24.73 18.13
C ARG A 219 14.06 23.79 16.93
N ALA A 220 15.11 22.97 16.83
CA ALA A 220 15.26 22.01 15.73
C ALA A 220 14.17 20.93 15.71
N ARG A 221 13.79 20.38 16.87
CA ARG A 221 12.70 19.39 16.97
C ARG A 221 11.35 20.01 16.64
N THR A 222 11.12 21.22 17.12
CA THR A 222 9.92 22.00 16.81
C THR A 222 9.80 22.22 15.30
N PHE A 223 10.91 22.63 14.65
CA PHE A 223 10.98 22.81 13.20
C PHE A 223 10.67 21.50 12.43
N HIS A 224 11.29 20.38 12.80
CA HIS A 224 11.06 19.12 12.10
C HIS A 224 9.65 18.56 12.31
N LEU A 225 9.07 18.74 13.50
CA LEU A 225 7.67 18.39 13.73
C LEU A 225 6.73 19.26 12.88
N LEU A 226 6.95 20.58 12.86
CA LEU A 226 6.20 21.50 12.01
C LEU A 226 6.27 21.08 10.54
N ASP A 227 7.46 20.76 10.03
CA ASP A 227 7.65 20.32 8.65
C ASP A 227 6.88 19.01 8.34
N ILE A 228 6.86 18.04 9.27
CA ILE A 228 6.02 16.83 9.13
C ILE A 228 4.53 17.20 9.07
N LEU A 229 4.05 18.04 9.99
CA LEU A 229 2.63 18.45 10.04
C LEU A 229 2.21 19.14 8.73
N LEU A 230 3.03 20.06 8.23
CA LEU A 230 2.77 20.79 6.99
C LEU A 230 2.76 19.88 5.75
N ARG A 231 3.62 18.84 5.71
CA ARG A 231 3.59 17.82 4.64
C ARG A 231 2.26 17.08 4.58
N HIS A 232 1.58 16.93 5.72
CA HIS A 232 0.25 16.33 5.84
C HIS A 232 -0.90 17.32 5.73
N GLN A 233 -0.63 18.57 5.33
CA GLN A 233 -1.63 19.65 5.21
C GLN A 233 -2.35 19.97 6.53
N ILE A 234 -1.69 19.78 7.67
CA ILE A 234 -2.23 20.15 8.98
C ILE A 234 -1.98 21.65 9.19
N GLU A 235 -3.05 22.37 9.57
CA GLU A 235 -2.99 23.80 9.86
C GLU A 235 -2.20 24.05 11.16
N VAL A 236 -1.27 25.00 11.11
CA VAL A 236 -0.48 25.42 12.27
C VAL A 236 -0.48 26.94 12.31
N HIS A 237 -0.69 27.49 13.51
CA HIS A 237 -0.72 28.91 13.78
C HIS A 237 0.45 29.31 14.69
N GLU A 238 0.99 30.52 14.48
CA GLU A 238 1.98 31.18 15.34
C GLU A 238 1.32 32.28 16.18
#